data_AF-A0A1V6SE43-F1
#
_entry.id   AF-A0A1V6SE43-F1
#
_cell.length_a   1.000
_cell.length_b   1.000
_cell.length_c   1.000
_cell.angle_alpha   90.00
_cell.angle_beta   90.00
_cell.angle_gamma   90.00
#
_symmetry.space_group_name_H-M   'P 1'
#
loop_
_entity.id
_entity.type
_entity.pdbx_description
1 polymer ?
#
loop_
_entity_poly.entity_id
_entity_poly.type
_entity_poly.pdbx_seq_one_letter_code
_entity_poly.pdbx_strand_id
1 'polypeptide(L)'
;MASNYTYSFFRVSKTDEVEASAQKYRDLRLKALKTSPDSFSSTYDIESAFTNSEWIDRLTFPDRELFICAAKPLSHNPSSPNDIEWIGQVTLRGPSSRADFELPVEAGQPPQKFDEEEERWQMLSLFTLSEYRGHGLGSKLCQEALNYLRSYRSFPGQVQVRLIVKAGNDVTVELYRRLGFIHAGRATLVEALIANGDEHLVPKDRASAKYSDRKGLIMISRMSRS
;
A
#
# COMPACT_ATOMS: atom_id res chain seq x y z
N MET A 1 -22.10 -11.24 11.82
CA MET A 1 -22.20 -10.70 13.20
C MET A 1 -22.03 -9.20 13.12
N ALA A 2 -22.72 -8.41 13.94
CA ALA A 2 -22.49 -6.97 14.00
C ALA A 2 -21.09 -6.71 14.60
N SER A 3 -20.35 -5.75 14.04
CA SER A 3 -19.04 -5.37 14.58
C SER A 3 -19.21 -4.62 15.90
N ASN A 4 -18.40 -4.95 16.90
CA ASN A 4 -18.30 -4.20 18.17
C ASN A 4 -17.52 -2.88 18.03
N TYR A 5 -17.19 -2.48 16.81
CA TYR A 5 -16.35 -1.33 16.49
C TYR A 5 -16.97 -0.43 15.43
N THR A 6 -16.74 0.87 15.58
CA THR A 6 -16.83 1.85 14.49
C THR A 6 -15.46 1.97 13.83
N TYR A 7 -15.42 2.05 12.50
CA TYR A 7 -14.19 2.17 11.73
C TYR A 7 -14.07 3.54 11.07
N SER A 8 -12.86 4.11 11.06
CA SER A 8 -12.51 5.30 10.29
C SER A 8 -11.36 4.99 9.33
N PHE A 9 -11.31 5.75 8.23
CA PHE A 9 -10.30 5.63 7.18
C PHE A 9 -9.75 7.03 6.92
N PHE A 10 -8.44 7.18 6.92
CA PHE A 10 -7.81 8.50 6.73
C PHE A 10 -6.38 8.37 6.23
N ARG A 11 -5.93 9.40 5.51
CA ARG A 11 -4.51 9.64 5.24
C ARG A 11 -3.83 10.14 6.51
N VAL A 12 -2.64 9.65 6.81
CA VAL A 12 -1.85 10.16 7.94
C VAL A 12 -1.21 11.49 7.56
N SER A 13 -1.36 12.50 8.43
CA SER A 13 -0.71 13.79 8.24
C SER A 13 0.81 13.65 8.34
N LYS A 14 1.53 14.37 7.47
CA LYS A 14 2.99 14.46 7.51
C LYS A 14 3.49 15.65 8.34
N THR A 15 2.58 16.48 8.83
CA THR A 15 2.90 17.72 9.57
C THR A 15 2.25 17.76 10.95
N ASP A 16 1.10 17.12 11.13
CA ASP A 16 0.32 17.18 12.36
C ASP A 16 0.48 15.89 13.16
N GLU A 17 0.76 16.03 14.47
CA GLU A 17 0.89 14.90 15.41
C GLU A 17 1.80 13.75 14.91
N VAL A 18 2.87 14.09 14.18
CA VAL A 18 3.73 13.13 13.47
C VAL A 18 4.34 12.11 14.44
N GLU A 19 4.82 12.55 15.60
CA GLU A 19 5.42 11.66 16.60
C GLU A 19 4.41 10.63 17.14
N ALA A 20 3.20 11.08 17.49
CA ALA A 20 2.13 10.21 17.97
C ALA A 20 1.64 9.24 16.88
N SER A 21 1.54 9.73 15.64
CA SER A 21 1.20 8.92 14.48
C SER A 21 2.27 7.88 14.16
N ALA A 22 3.55 8.23 14.30
CA ALA A 22 4.67 7.31 14.09
C ALA A 22 4.67 6.18 15.14
N GLN A 23 4.34 6.48 16.39
CA GLN A 23 4.16 5.47 17.43
C GLN A 23 3.02 4.50 17.10
N LYS A 24 1.83 5.02 16.73
CA LYS A 24 0.70 4.16 16.33
C LYS A 24 1.01 3.33 15.08
N TYR A 25 1.73 3.91 14.12
CA TYR A 25 2.18 3.20 12.93
C TYR A 25 3.14 2.06 13.29
N ARG A 26 4.14 2.34 14.14
CA ARG A 26 5.06 1.32 14.66
C ARG A 26 4.28 0.17 15.31
N ASP A 27 3.33 0.47 16.19
CA ASP A 27 2.60 -0.56 16.92
C ASP A 27 1.80 -1.47 15.98
N LEU A 28 1.10 -0.89 14.99
CA LEU A 28 0.44 -1.64 13.91
C LEU A 28 1.45 -2.49 13.13
N ARG A 29 2.57 -1.91 12.70
CA ARG A 29 3.61 -2.58 11.89
C ARG A 29 4.20 -3.77 12.62
N LEU A 30 4.59 -3.59 13.88
CA LEU A 30 5.18 -4.64 14.70
C LEU A 30 4.18 -5.76 15.00
N LYS A 31 2.90 -5.43 15.26
CA LYS A 31 1.85 -6.43 15.42
C LYS A 31 1.61 -7.22 14.12
N ALA A 32 1.63 -6.54 12.97
CA ALA A 32 1.47 -7.16 11.66
C ALA A 32 2.64 -8.12 11.34
N LEU A 33 3.88 -7.73 11.63
CA LEU A 33 5.07 -8.56 11.41
C LEU A 33 5.09 -9.81 12.29
N LYS A 34 4.57 -9.73 13.53
CA LYS A 34 4.42 -10.90 14.40
C LYS A 34 3.34 -11.86 13.93
N THR A 35 2.20 -11.33 13.49
CA THR A 35 1.00 -12.13 13.18
C THR A 35 0.96 -12.63 11.74
N SER A 36 1.71 -12.01 10.83
CA SER A 36 1.72 -12.34 9.41
C SER A 36 3.09 -12.03 8.77
N PRO A 37 4.19 -12.66 9.25
CA PRO A 37 5.54 -12.36 8.78
C PRO A 37 5.70 -12.51 7.26
N ASP A 38 5.08 -13.52 6.66
CA ASP A 38 5.16 -13.80 5.21
C ASP A 38 4.44 -12.75 4.33
N SER A 39 3.73 -11.80 4.93
CA SER A 39 3.03 -10.71 4.21
C SER A 39 3.92 -9.48 3.99
N PHE A 40 5.15 -9.47 4.51
CA PHE A 40 6.05 -8.32 4.47
C PHE A 40 7.43 -8.69 3.96
N SER A 41 8.12 -7.70 3.38
CA SER A 41 9.52 -7.83 2.92
C SER A 41 10.55 -7.62 4.03
N SER A 42 10.12 -7.11 5.19
CA SER A 42 10.93 -6.92 6.41
C SER A 42 10.50 -7.88 7.51
N THR A 43 11.23 -7.92 8.63
CA THR A 43 10.96 -8.79 9.78
C THR A 43 10.73 -7.99 11.05
N TYR A 44 10.09 -8.62 12.05
CA TYR A 44 9.92 -8.03 13.37
C TYR A 44 11.26 -7.67 14.02
N ASP A 45 12.25 -8.56 13.93
CA ASP A 45 13.56 -8.35 14.55
C ASP A 45 14.28 -7.12 13.98
N ILE A 46 14.12 -6.87 12.67
CA ILE A 46 14.66 -5.67 12.02
C ILE A 46 13.87 -4.43 12.44
N GLU A 47 12.54 -4.42 12.24
CA GLU A 47 11.76 -3.18 12.45
C GLU A 47 11.61 -2.81 13.94
N SER A 48 11.68 -3.77 14.86
CA SER A 48 11.61 -3.51 16.31
C SER A 48 12.84 -2.79 16.85
N ALA A 49 13.97 -2.84 16.13
CA ALA A 49 15.19 -2.13 16.46
C ALA A 49 15.19 -0.67 15.95
N PHE A 50 14.24 -0.28 15.10
CA PHE A 50 14.17 1.09 14.60
C PHE A 50 13.86 2.09 15.71
N THR A 51 14.60 3.19 15.68
CA THR A 51 14.44 4.37 16.53
C THR A 51 13.14 5.12 16.21
N ASN A 52 12.70 5.98 17.14
CA ASN A 52 11.54 6.85 16.88
C ASN A 52 11.77 7.77 15.66
N SER A 53 13.00 8.23 15.42
CA SER A 53 13.33 9.05 14.24
C SER A 53 13.11 8.27 12.95
N GLU A 54 13.56 7.02 12.87
CA GLU A 54 13.35 6.18 11.69
C GLU A 54 11.87 5.88 11.44
N TRP A 55 11.07 5.75 12.50
CA TRP A 55 9.61 5.62 12.36
C TRP A 55 8.95 6.90 11.83
N ILE A 56 9.42 8.06 12.28
CA ILE A 56 8.98 9.36 11.75
C ILE A 56 9.38 9.49 10.27
N ASP A 57 10.63 9.18 9.92
CA ASP A 57 11.14 9.27 8.55
C ASP A 57 10.35 8.36 7.59
N ARG A 58 10.01 7.14 8.04
CA ARG A 58 9.19 6.21 7.26
C ARG A 58 7.76 6.72 7.06
N LEU A 59 7.20 7.42 8.05
CA LEU A 59 5.86 7.99 7.99
C LEU A 59 5.80 9.22 7.09
N THR A 60 6.83 10.06 7.13
CA THR A 60 6.91 11.34 6.42
C THR A 60 7.60 11.24 5.06
N PHE A 61 8.06 10.04 4.68
CA PHE A 61 8.82 9.82 3.46
C PHE A 61 8.12 10.47 2.23
N PRO A 62 8.81 11.34 1.46
CA PRO A 62 8.14 12.23 0.51
C PRO A 62 7.33 11.50 -0.57
N ASP A 63 7.85 10.39 -1.09
CA ASP A 63 7.20 9.63 -2.18
C ASP A 63 6.12 8.66 -1.68
N ARG A 64 5.76 8.66 -0.39
CA ARG A 64 4.78 7.73 0.19
C ARG A 64 3.60 8.43 0.79
N GLU A 65 2.40 7.90 0.53
CA GLU A 65 1.19 8.31 1.23
C GLU A 65 0.60 7.11 1.98
N LEU A 66 0.55 7.23 3.31
CA LEU A 66 0.03 6.20 4.20
C LEU A 66 -1.42 6.48 4.55
N PHE A 67 -2.26 5.46 4.40
CA PHE A 67 -3.66 5.47 4.80
C PHE A 67 -3.88 4.40 5.84
N ILE A 68 -4.72 4.72 6.83
CA ILE A 68 -4.98 3.88 7.98
C ILE A 68 -6.47 3.56 8.07
N CYS A 69 -6.77 2.31 8.38
CA CYS A 69 -8.05 1.94 8.97
C CYS A 69 -7.88 1.88 10.48
N ALA A 70 -8.66 2.66 11.22
CA ALA A 70 -8.66 2.65 12.67
C ALA A 70 -9.99 2.13 13.21
N ALA A 71 -9.92 1.38 14.30
CA ALA A 71 -11.08 0.80 14.99
C ALA A 71 -11.28 1.49 16.34
N LYS A 72 -12.52 1.87 16.62
CA LYS A 72 -12.96 2.41 17.90
C LYS A 72 -14.04 1.48 18.49
N PRO A 73 -13.83 0.87 19.66
CA PRO A 73 -14.84 0.10 20.36
C PRO A 73 -16.14 0.90 20.59
N LEU A 74 -17.28 0.23 20.46
CA LEU A 74 -18.59 0.82 20.72
C LEU A 74 -18.90 0.94 22.22
N SER A 75 -18.37 0.03 23.04
CA SER A 75 -18.51 0.09 24.50
C SER A 75 -17.44 1.01 25.09
N HIS A 76 -17.86 2.12 25.69
CA HIS A 76 -16.99 2.98 26.49
C HIS A 76 -16.45 2.21 27.69
N ASN A 77 -15.15 1.96 27.75
CA ASN A 77 -14.48 1.65 29.00
C ASN A 77 -13.88 2.95 29.55
N PRO A 78 -14.43 3.54 30.64
CA PRO A 78 -13.96 4.84 31.16
C PRO A 78 -12.48 4.83 31.59
N SER A 79 -11.86 3.65 31.69
CA SER A 79 -10.46 3.46 32.07
C SER A 79 -9.43 3.62 30.93
N SER A 80 -9.86 3.67 29.66
CA SER A 80 -8.96 3.87 28.49
C SER A 80 -9.46 5.01 27.60
N PRO A 81 -9.02 6.26 27.82
CA PRO A 81 -9.53 7.42 27.10
C PRO A 81 -9.16 7.49 25.61
N ASN A 82 -8.29 6.61 25.11
CA ASN A 82 -7.76 6.64 23.74
C ASN A 82 -7.89 5.30 23.01
N ASP A 83 -9.11 4.75 22.99
CA ASP A 83 -9.44 3.42 22.45
C ASP A 83 -9.36 3.29 20.91
N ILE A 84 -8.69 4.19 20.20
CA ILE A 84 -8.56 4.10 18.73
C ILE A 84 -7.31 3.29 18.39
N GLU A 85 -7.50 2.05 17.97
CA GLU A 85 -6.44 1.17 17.48
C GLU A 85 -6.28 1.33 15.95
N TRP A 86 -5.05 1.46 15.46
CA TRP A 86 -4.76 1.36 14.03
C TRP A 86 -4.69 -0.11 13.66
N ILE A 87 -5.58 -0.56 12.78
CA ILE A 87 -5.81 -1.99 12.52
C ILE A 87 -5.52 -2.40 11.07
N GLY A 88 -5.28 -1.45 10.18
CA GLY A 88 -4.97 -1.71 8.80
C GLY A 88 -4.27 -0.55 8.13
N GLN A 89 -3.53 -0.85 7.06
CA GLN A 89 -2.80 0.12 6.28
C GLN A 89 -2.94 -0.15 4.77
N VAL A 90 -2.86 0.93 3.99
CA VAL A 90 -2.43 0.86 2.58
C VAL A 90 -1.45 2.00 2.33
N THR A 91 -0.40 1.74 1.57
CA THR A 91 0.57 2.77 1.17
C THR A 91 0.54 2.96 -0.33
N LEU A 92 0.49 4.22 -0.77
CA LEU A 92 0.73 4.60 -2.15
C LEU A 92 2.16 5.13 -2.28
N ARG A 93 2.83 4.82 -3.37
CA ARG A 93 4.12 5.38 -3.75
C ARG A 93 3.97 6.21 -5.02
N GLY A 94 4.43 7.45 -5.01
CA GLY A 94 4.37 8.36 -6.14
C GLY A 94 4.21 9.83 -5.74
N PRO A 95 3.87 10.70 -6.70
CA PRO A 95 3.76 10.36 -8.13
C PRO A 95 5.11 9.98 -8.75
N SER A 96 5.14 9.00 -9.64
CA SER A 96 6.35 8.58 -10.37
C SER A 96 6.39 9.18 -11.78
N SER A 97 7.59 9.44 -12.28
CA SER A 97 7.79 9.82 -13.69
C SER A 97 7.39 8.68 -14.62
N ARG A 98 7.10 9.01 -15.89
CA ARG A 98 6.89 8.02 -16.96
C ARG A 98 8.06 7.03 -17.02
N ALA A 99 9.29 7.54 -16.98
CA ALA A 99 10.50 6.74 -17.12
C ALA A 99 10.64 5.71 -15.99
N ASP A 100 10.36 6.09 -14.75
CA ASP A 100 10.48 5.21 -13.59
C ASP A 100 9.32 4.20 -13.49
N PHE A 101 8.21 4.47 -14.17
CA PHE A 101 7.00 3.65 -14.11
C PHE A 101 6.85 2.69 -15.29
N GLU A 102 7.51 2.97 -16.42
CA GLU A 102 7.54 2.09 -17.60
C GLU A 102 8.19 0.74 -17.24
N LEU A 103 7.68 -0.34 -17.82
CA LEU A 103 8.26 -1.68 -17.71
C LEU A 103 8.73 -2.15 -19.10
N PRO A 104 9.64 -3.13 -19.18
CA PRO A 104 10.00 -3.75 -20.46
C PRO A 104 8.78 -4.26 -21.22
N VAL A 105 8.85 -4.28 -22.55
CA VAL A 105 7.73 -4.68 -23.42
C VAL A 105 7.20 -6.08 -23.10
N GLU A 106 8.07 -6.98 -22.65
CA GLU A 106 7.74 -8.35 -22.27
C GLU A 106 6.83 -8.41 -21.03
N ALA A 107 6.76 -7.34 -20.24
CA ALA A 107 5.83 -7.24 -19.13
C ALA A 107 4.38 -7.16 -19.61
N GLY A 108 4.14 -6.70 -20.85
CA GLY A 108 2.80 -6.52 -21.40
C GLY A 108 2.02 -5.36 -20.74
N GLN A 109 2.69 -4.54 -19.93
CA GLN A 109 2.13 -3.30 -19.40
C GLN A 109 1.78 -2.37 -20.57
N PRO A 110 0.59 -1.76 -20.60
CA PRO A 110 0.27 -0.76 -21.61
C PRO A 110 1.31 0.38 -21.57
N PRO A 111 1.70 0.95 -22.73
CA PRO A 111 2.63 2.06 -22.77
C PRO A 111 2.18 3.22 -21.88
N GLN A 112 3.13 3.86 -21.20
CA GLN A 112 2.83 5.02 -20.36
C GLN A 112 2.66 6.29 -21.21
N LYS A 113 1.65 7.10 -20.88
CA LYS A 113 1.46 8.44 -21.48
C LYS A 113 2.54 9.42 -21.02
N PHE A 114 2.54 10.64 -21.55
CA PHE A 114 3.44 11.67 -21.05
C PHE A 114 3.07 12.10 -19.62
N ASP A 115 4.01 12.70 -18.88
CA ASP A 115 3.81 13.11 -17.48
C ASP A 115 2.80 14.27 -17.36
N GLU A 116 2.63 15.04 -18.43
CA GLU A 116 1.62 16.09 -18.58
C GLU A 116 0.21 15.53 -18.80
N GLU A 117 0.07 14.25 -19.19
CA GLU A 117 -1.22 13.64 -19.50
C GLU A 117 -1.74 12.76 -18.38
N GLU A 118 -0.86 12.09 -17.63
CA GLU A 118 -1.22 11.06 -16.66
C GLU A 118 -0.23 10.98 -15.51
N GLU A 119 -0.74 11.06 -14.29
CA GLU A 119 0.01 10.84 -13.05
C GLU A 119 0.03 9.35 -12.69
N ARG A 120 1.14 8.86 -12.15
CA ARG A 120 1.34 7.42 -11.89
C ARG A 120 1.66 7.13 -10.43
N TRP A 121 0.95 6.16 -9.87
CA TRP A 121 1.14 5.70 -8.50
C TRP A 121 1.29 4.19 -8.45
N GLN A 122 2.19 3.71 -7.60
CA GLN A 122 2.28 2.30 -7.22
C GLN A 122 1.55 2.10 -5.89
N MET A 123 0.53 1.25 -5.84
CA MET A 123 -0.03 0.79 -4.58
C MET A 123 0.84 -0.34 -4.01
N LEU A 124 1.25 -0.17 -2.76
CA LEU A 124 2.15 -1.07 -2.04
C LEU A 124 1.37 -1.98 -1.09
N SER A 125 1.89 -2.17 0.12
CA SER A 125 1.34 -3.07 1.12
C SER A 125 -0.07 -2.67 1.54
N LEU A 126 -1.04 -3.55 1.30
CA LEU A 126 -2.35 -3.56 1.92
C LEU A 126 -2.36 -4.60 3.03
N PHE A 127 -2.70 -4.19 4.25
CA PHE A 127 -2.81 -5.10 5.37
C PHE A 127 -4.00 -4.72 6.28
N THR A 128 -4.60 -5.73 6.88
CA THR A 128 -5.55 -5.58 7.99
C THR A 128 -5.26 -6.69 8.98
N LEU A 129 -5.23 -6.38 10.27
CA LEU A 129 -5.08 -7.37 11.34
C LEU A 129 -6.15 -8.46 11.21
N SER A 130 -5.75 -9.72 11.44
CA SER A 130 -6.59 -10.90 11.22
C SER A 130 -7.93 -10.82 11.94
N GLU A 131 -7.91 -10.35 13.18
CA GLU A 131 -9.09 -10.19 14.05
C GLU A 131 -10.19 -9.31 13.45
N TYR A 132 -9.84 -8.40 12.53
CA TYR A 132 -10.75 -7.43 11.93
C TYR A 132 -11.14 -7.74 10.48
N ARG A 133 -10.59 -8.83 9.89
CA ARG A 133 -10.87 -9.22 8.50
C ARG A 133 -12.32 -9.71 8.32
N GLY A 134 -12.75 -9.84 7.07
CA GLY A 134 -14.11 -10.31 6.72
C GLY A 134 -15.21 -9.24 6.71
N HIS A 135 -14.89 -7.98 7.06
CA HIS A 135 -15.85 -6.87 7.12
C HIS A 135 -15.71 -5.85 5.97
N GLY A 136 -14.98 -6.21 4.90
CA GLY A 136 -14.74 -5.33 3.75
C GLY A 136 -13.83 -4.13 4.02
N LEU A 137 -13.11 -4.11 5.14
CA LEU A 137 -12.28 -2.97 5.55
C LEU A 137 -11.14 -2.69 4.57
N GLY A 138 -10.47 -3.72 4.05
CA GLY A 138 -9.42 -3.56 3.04
C GLY A 138 -9.93 -2.85 1.77
N SER A 139 -11.13 -3.20 1.30
CA SER A 139 -11.77 -2.54 0.15
C SER A 139 -12.06 -1.06 0.44
N LYS A 140 -12.63 -0.75 1.61
CA LYS A 140 -12.91 0.64 2.04
C LYS A 140 -11.63 1.46 2.17
N LEU A 141 -10.58 0.87 2.72
CA LEU A 141 -9.27 1.51 2.87
C LEU A 141 -8.62 1.81 1.50
N CYS A 142 -8.69 0.88 0.55
CA CYS A 142 -8.25 1.18 -0.82
C CYS A 142 -9.12 2.27 -1.47
N GLN A 143 -10.43 2.26 -1.26
CA GLN A 143 -11.32 3.28 -1.81
C GLN A 143 -10.96 4.69 -1.28
N GLU A 144 -10.62 4.80 0.00
CA GLU A 144 -10.13 6.05 0.60
C GLU A 144 -8.85 6.54 -0.10
N ALA A 145 -7.88 5.65 -0.30
CA ALA A 145 -6.64 5.98 -0.99
C ALA A 145 -6.89 6.42 -2.45
N LEU A 146 -7.77 5.74 -3.18
CA LEU A 146 -8.13 6.13 -4.55
C LEU A 146 -8.91 7.44 -4.61
N ASN A 147 -9.80 7.70 -3.65
CA ASN A 147 -10.53 8.96 -3.55
C ASN A 147 -9.58 10.14 -3.31
N TYR A 148 -8.61 9.96 -2.42
CA TYR A 148 -7.55 10.94 -2.22
C TYR A 148 -6.82 11.27 -3.53
N LEU A 149 -6.46 10.27 -4.34
CA LEU A 149 -5.76 10.52 -5.60
C LEU A 149 -6.57 11.36 -6.58
N ARG A 150 -7.91 11.23 -6.59
CA ARG A 150 -8.79 12.04 -7.42
C ARG A 150 -8.76 13.52 -7.03
N SER A 151 -8.58 13.84 -5.75
CA SER A 151 -8.54 15.20 -5.22
C SER A 151 -7.12 15.71 -4.87
N TYR A 152 -6.08 14.90 -5.05
CA TYR A 152 -4.72 15.19 -4.58
C TYR A 152 -4.13 16.48 -5.15
N ARG A 153 -4.31 16.69 -6.46
CA ARG A 153 -3.98 17.92 -7.20
C ARG A 153 -4.92 18.06 -8.38
N SER A 154 -4.85 19.16 -9.13
CA SER A 154 -5.73 19.42 -10.29
C SER A 154 -5.18 18.93 -11.63
N PHE A 155 -3.86 18.76 -11.76
CA PHE A 155 -3.19 18.40 -13.02
C PHE A 155 -2.02 17.44 -12.77
N PRO A 156 -1.76 16.44 -13.63
CA PRO A 156 -2.50 16.07 -14.86
C PRO A 156 -3.87 15.47 -14.56
N GLY A 157 -4.82 15.60 -15.50
CA GLY A 157 -6.23 15.25 -15.28
C GLY A 157 -6.52 13.75 -15.14
N GLN A 158 -5.60 12.89 -15.58
CA GLN A 158 -5.69 11.44 -15.44
C GLN A 158 -4.72 10.92 -14.38
N VAL A 159 -5.15 9.88 -13.66
CA VAL A 159 -4.34 9.17 -12.69
C VAL A 159 -4.38 7.68 -13.00
N GLN A 160 -3.20 7.06 -13.10
CA GLN A 160 -3.02 5.62 -13.17
C GLN A 160 -2.44 5.11 -11.84
N VAL A 161 -3.07 4.06 -11.31
CA VAL A 161 -2.57 3.31 -10.16
C VAL A 161 -2.22 1.91 -10.63
N ARG A 162 -1.01 1.45 -10.31
CA ARG A 162 -0.54 0.08 -10.56
C ARG A 162 -0.33 -0.64 -9.24
N LEU A 163 -0.54 -1.95 -9.26
CA LEU A 163 -0.05 -2.88 -8.25
C LEU A 163 0.43 -4.16 -8.92
N ILE A 164 1.30 -4.90 -8.23
CA ILE A 164 1.83 -6.18 -8.72
C ILE A 164 1.52 -7.24 -7.66
N VAL A 165 0.59 -8.13 -7.98
CA VAL A 165 0.15 -9.21 -7.07
C VAL A 165 1.08 -10.40 -7.20
N LYS A 166 1.55 -10.93 -6.08
CA LYS A 166 2.28 -12.21 -6.04
C LYS A 166 1.43 -13.34 -6.66
N ALA A 167 2.04 -14.20 -7.46
CA ALA A 167 1.36 -15.35 -8.05
C ALA A 167 0.64 -16.22 -7.00
N GLY A 168 -0.53 -16.72 -7.36
CA GLY A 168 -1.36 -17.59 -6.51
C GLY A 168 -2.16 -16.84 -5.44
N ASN A 169 -2.10 -15.50 -5.38
CA ASN A 169 -2.92 -14.71 -4.46
C ASN A 169 -4.23 -14.24 -5.13
N ASP A 170 -5.07 -15.22 -5.51
CA ASP A 170 -6.31 -14.97 -6.25
C ASP A 170 -7.33 -14.15 -5.44
N VAL A 171 -7.29 -14.27 -4.11
CA VAL A 171 -8.12 -13.47 -3.19
C VAL A 171 -7.81 -11.98 -3.33
N THR A 172 -6.52 -11.62 -3.39
CA THR A 172 -6.10 -10.24 -3.62
C THR A 172 -6.44 -9.77 -5.04
N VAL A 173 -6.30 -10.63 -6.05
CA VAL A 173 -6.71 -10.30 -7.43
C VAL A 173 -8.20 -9.96 -7.50
N GLU A 174 -9.07 -10.77 -6.88
CA GLU A 174 -10.52 -10.54 -6.87
C GLU A 174 -10.89 -9.29 -6.06
N LEU A 175 -10.19 -9.01 -4.95
CA LEU A 175 -10.35 -7.76 -4.22
C LEU A 175 -10.13 -6.55 -5.14
N TYR A 176 -9.00 -6.50 -5.86
CA TYR A 176 -8.68 -5.37 -6.72
C TYR A 176 -9.55 -5.30 -7.97
N ARG A 177 -9.98 -6.45 -8.52
CA ARG A 177 -10.95 -6.50 -9.61
C ARG A 177 -12.27 -5.82 -9.24
N ARG A 178 -12.79 -6.08 -8.04
CA ARG A 178 -14.01 -5.42 -7.52
C ARG A 178 -13.84 -3.92 -7.28
N LEU A 179 -12.60 -3.48 -7.06
CA LEU A 179 -12.24 -2.06 -6.97
C LEU A 179 -12.01 -1.40 -8.35
N GLY A 180 -12.24 -2.14 -9.45
CA GLY A 180 -12.12 -1.62 -10.82
C GLY A 180 -10.74 -1.79 -11.46
N PHE A 181 -9.80 -2.47 -10.81
CA PHE A 181 -8.52 -2.78 -11.43
C PHE A 181 -8.67 -3.88 -12.49
N ILE A 182 -7.94 -3.73 -13.58
CA ILE A 182 -7.89 -4.69 -14.68
C ILE A 182 -6.50 -5.32 -14.78
N HIS A 183 -6.43 -6.56 -15.28
CA HIS A 183 -5.17 -7.21 -15.62
C HIS A 183 -4.49 -6.46 -16.77
N ALA A 184 -3.20 -6.18 -16.61
CA ALA A 184 -2.41 -5.38 -17.53
C ALA A 184 -1.00 -5.95 -17.77
N GLY A 185 -0.81 -7.26 -17.63
CA GLY A 185 0.48 -7.90 -17.88
C GLY A 185 1.06 -8.61 -16.67
N ARG A 186 2.34 -8.97 -16.77
CA ARG A 186 3.07 -9.74 -15.76
C ARG A 186 4.46 -9.20 -15.50
N ALA A 187 4.86 -9.18 -14.24
CA ALA A 187 6.16 -8.69 -13.79
C ALA A 187 7.03 -9.83 -13.24
N THR A 188 8.34 -9.69 -13.42
CA THR A 188 9.33 -10.45 -12.67
C THR A 188 9.37 -10.00 -11.21
N LEU A 189 10.01 -10.78 -10.34
CA LEU A 189 10.24 -10.34 -8.96
C LEU A 189 11.13 -9.09 -8.91
N VAL A 190 12.11 -8.95 -9.82
CA VAL A 190 13.00 -7.78 -9.87
C VAL A 190 12.21 -6.51 -10.20
N GLU A 191 11.37 -6.56 -11.23
CA GLU A 191 10.51 -5.43 -11.61
C GLU A 191 9.53 -5.07 -10.48
N ALA A 192 8.98 -6.07 -9.79
CA ALA A 192 8.09 -5.85 -8.65
C ALA A 192 8.80 -5.15 -7.48
N LEU A 193 10.04 -5.54 -7.16
CA LEU A 193 10.84 -4.91 -6.11
C LEU A 193 11.16 -3.45 -6.47
N ILE A 194 11.62 -3.19 -7.69
CA ILE A 194 11.93 -1.83 -8.16
C ILE A 194 10.67 -0.96 -8.14
N ALA A 195 9.55 -1.45 -8.68
CA ALA A 195 8.27 -0.74 -8.66
C ALA A 195 7.85 -0.35 -7.23
N ASN A 196 8.11 -1.23 -6.26
CA ASN A 196 7.78 -1.02 -4.85
C ASN A 196 8.76 -0.10 -4.09
N GLY A 197 9.87 0.32 -4.72
CA GLY A 197 10.94 1.08 -4.08
C GLY A 197 11.89 0.22 -3.21
N ASP A 198 11.87 -1.09 -3.43
CA ASP A 198 12.68 -2.09 -2.70
C ASP A 198 13.88 -2.56 -3.55
N GLU A 199 14.45 -1.66 -4.36
CA GLU A 199 15.58 -1.96 -5.25
C GLU A 199 16.81 -2.50 -4.51
N HIS A 200 17.00 -2.09 -3.26
CA HIS A 200 18.06 -2.58 -2.38
C HIS A 200 17.93 -4.08 -2.04
N LEU A 201 16.75 -4.68 -2.22
CA LEU A 201 16.50 -6.12 -2.05
C LEU A 201 16.73 -6.93 -3.34
N VAL A 202 17.05 -6.26 -4.45
CA VAL A 202 17.31 -6.95 -5.73
C VAL A 202 18.67 -7.65 -5.66
N PRO A 203 18.74 -8.97 -5.87
CA PRO A 203 20.01 -9.69 -5.83
C PRO A 203 20.91 -9.31 -7.01
N LYS A 204 22.22 -9.51 -6.81
CA LYS A 204 23.23 -9.38 -7.88
C LYS A 204 23.04 -10.45 -8.96
N ASP A 205 22.83 -11.70 -8.55
CA ASP A 205 22.50 -12.80 -9.46
C ASP A 205 20.98 -12.91 -9.65
N ARG A 206 20.55 -12.79 -10.91
CA ARG A 206 19.15 -12.75 -11.34
C ARG A 206 18.81 -13.88 -12.32
N ALA A 207 19.74 -14.81 -12.55
CA ALA A 207 19.58 -15.85 -13.58
C ALA A 207 18.54 -16.91 -13.19
N SER A 208 18.31 -17.13 -11.89
CA SER A 208 17.36 -18.14 -11.44
C SER A 208 15.90 -17.77 -11.78
N ALA A 209 15.08 -18.79 -12.04
CA ALA A 209 13.66 -18.68 -12.36
C ALA A 209 12.86 -17.86 -11.32
N LYS A 210 13.32 -17.79 -10.06
CA LYS A 210 12.72 -16.95 -9.02
C LYS A 210 12.72 -15.46 -9.41
N TYR A 211 13.77 -15.00 -10.08
CA TYR A 211 13.98 -13.58 -10.43
C TYR A 211 13.70 -13.29 -11.90
N SER A 212 13.76 -14.29 -12.79
CA SER A 212 13.51 -14.14 -14.22
C SER A 212 12.08 -14.48 -14.67
N ASP A 213 11.35 -15.34 -13.94
CA ASP A 213 9.98 -15.68 -14.33
C ASP A 213 9.01 -14.52 -14.06
N ARG A 214 8.18 -14.20 -15.06
CA ARG A 214 7.09 -13.20 -14.97
C ARG A 214 5.85 -13.78 -14.28
N LYS A 215 5.96 -14.04 -12.98
CA LYS A 215 4.87 -14.63 -12.18
C LYS A 215 3.97 -13.58 -11.52
N GLY A 216 4.47 -12.39 -11.23
CA GLY A 216 3.67 -11.32 -10.63
C GLY A 216 2.59 -10.82 -11.58
N LEU A 217 1.35 -10.67 -11.13
CA LEU A 217 0.25 -10.16 -11.93
C LEU A 217 0.19 -8.63 -11.82
N ILE A 218 0.37 -7.93 -12.94
CA ILE A 218 0.21 -6.48 -12.99
C ILE A 218 -1.27 -6.17 -13.08
N MET A 219 -1.78 -5.35 -12.17
CA MET A 219 -3.12 -4.79 -12.25
C MET A 219 -3.06 -3.27 -12.26
N ILE A 220 -3.90 -2.65 -13.09
CA ILE A 220 -3.96 -1.18 -13.21
C ILE A 220 -5.40 -0.68 -13.04
N SER A 221 -5.52 0.52 -12.49
CA SER A 221 -6.76 1.30 -12.49
C SER A 221 -6.45 2.67 -13.04
N ARG A 222 -7.33 3.20 -13.90
CA ARG A 222 -7.26 4.58 -14.38
C ARG A 222 -8.48 5.34 -13.90
N MET A 223 -8.27 6.59 -13.51
CA MET A 223 -9.34 7.47 -13.06
C MET A 223 -9.08 8.90 -13.49
N SER A 224 -10.16 9.62 -13.77
CA SER A 224 -10.13 11.07 -13.88
C SER A 224 -10.17 11.68 -12.48
N ARG A 225 -9.51 12.83 -12.34
CA ARG A 225 -9.67 13.68 -11.16
C ARG A 225 -11.10 14.23 -11.07
N SER A 226 -11.52 14.54 -9.85
CA SER A 226 -12.81 15.18 -9.55
C SER A 226 -12.73 16.70 -9.69
#